data_AF-A0A8T5KXI7-F1
#
_entry.id   AF-A0A8T5KXI7-F1
#
_cell.length_a   1.000
_cell.length_b   1.000
_cell.length_c   1.000
_cell.angle_alpha   90.00
_cell.angle_beta   90.00
_cell.angle_gamma   90.00
#
_symmetry.space_group_name_H-M   'P 1'
#
loop_
_entity.id
_entity.type
_entity.pdbx_description
1 polymer ?
#
loop_
_entity_poly.entity_id
_entity_poly.type
_entity_poly.pdbx_seq_one_letter_code
_entity_poly.pdbx_strand_id
1 'polypeptide(L)'
;MERREIIVVMLVLLLLVTTSYFVYKSFYRKLKLSPEEDFLPEGVDINNKFCYDSDNGLNYFQKGIVVWGVGDGKVHRSIDYCTSDDSVWGGGTLFEMYCVGNSFKIKDMVCGEGSCKEGVCIG
;
A
#
# COMPACT_ATOMS: atom_id res chain seq x y z
N MET A 1 1.72 42.77 35.29
CA MET A 1 1.45 41.33 35.22
C MET A 1 2.18 40.67 36.37
N GLU A 2 1.44 40.16 37.36
CA GLU A 2 2.02 39.56 38.56
C GLU A 2 2.61 38.18 38.25
N ARG A 3 3.61 37.73 39.02
CA ARG A 3 4.28 36.43 38.84
C ARG A 3 3.31 35.25 38.76
N ARG A 4 2.14 35.37 39.41
CA ARG A 4 1.05 34.39 39.37
C ARG A 4 0.34 34.34 38.02
N GLU A 5 0.13 35.49 37.38
CA GLU A 5 -0.52 35.58 36.07
C GLU A 5 0.35 34.96 34.97
N ILE A 6 1.67 35.15 35.04
CA ILE A 6 2.63 34.53 34.10
C ILE A 6 2.58 32.99 34.20
N ILE A 7 2.53 32.44 35.43
CA ILE A 7 2.46 30.99 35.65
C ILE A 7 1.16 30.42 35.07
N VAL A 8 0.03 31.10 35.28
CA VAL A 8 -1.26 30.68 34.74
C VAL A 8 -1.25 30.67 33.20
N VAL A 9 -0.71 31.72 32.58
CA VAL A 9 -0.60 31.79 31.11
C VAL A 9 0.28 30.68 30.56
N MET A 10 1.42 30.39 31.20
CA MET A 10 2.32 29.31 30.79
C MET A 10 1.67 27.92 30.89
N LEU A 11 0.89 27.68 31.94
CA LEU A 11 0.16 26.41 32.11
C LEU A 11 -0.96 26.25 31.05
N VAL A 12 -1.69 27.32 30.73
CA VAL A 12 -2.72 27.31 29.70
C VAL A 12 -2.10 27.05 28.32
N LEU A 13 -0.99 27.71 27.98
CA LEU A 13 -0.29 27.48 26.72
C LEU A 13 0.23 26.05 26.62
N LEU A 14 0.80 25.51 27.70
CA LEU A 14 1.27 24.13 27.73
C LEU A 14 0.12 23.13 27.52
N LEU A 15 -1.04 23.37 28.16
CA LEU A 15 -2.25 22.56 27.97
C LEU A 15 -2.77 22.62 26.52
N LEU A 16 -2.79 23.80 25.90
CA LEU A 16 -3.21 23.96 24.51
C LEU A 16 -2.28 23.24 23.53
N VAL A 17 -0.97 23.34 23.73
CA VAL A 17 0.03 22.67 22.87
C VAL A 17 -0.06 21.16 23.02
N THR A 18 -0.13 20.66 24.25
CA THR A 18 -0.20 19.22 24.50
C THR A 18 -1.48 18.60 23.97
N THR A 19 -2.64 19.21 24.23
CA THR A 19 -3.92 18.72 23.71
C THR A 19 -3.96 18.74 22.18
N SER A 20 -3.48 19.81 21.54
CA SER A 20 -3.37 19.89 20.07
C SER A 20 -2.47 18.80 19.50
N TYR A 21 -1.31 18.55 20.14
CA TYR A 21 -0.40 17.47 19.74
C TYR A 21 -1.04 16.08 19.88
N PHE A 22 -1.76 15.81 20.97
CA PHE A 22 -2.45 14.53 21.17
C PHE A 22 -3.57 14.32 20.14
N VAL A 23 -4.36 15.35 19.86
CA VAL A 23 -5.43 15.31 18.83
C VAL A 23 -4.82 15.07 17.45
N TYR A 24 -3.79 15.83 17.09
CA TYR A 24 -3.04 15.64 15.85
C TYR A 24 -2.51 14.21 15.74
N LYS A 25 -1.79 13.70 16.74
CA LYS A 25 -1.25 12.35 16.74
C LYS A 25 -2.33 11.27 16.61
N SER A 26 -3.48 11.44 17.26
CA SER A 26 -4.62 10.52 17.17
C SER A 26 -5.24 10.52 15.76
N PHE A 27 -5.43 11.71 15.18
CA PHE A 27 -5.94 11.86 13.81
C PHE A 27 -4.99 11.25 12.78
N TYR A 28 -3.68 11.53 12.86
CA TYR A 28 -2.69 10.94 11.96
C TYR A 28 -2.51 9.43 12.17
N ARG A 29 -2.73 8.93 13.40
CA ARG A 29 -2.77 7.48 13.65
C ARG A 29 -3.96 6.83 12.95
N LYS A 30 -5.14 7.46 12.95
CA LYS A 30 -6.29 6.97 12.18
C LYS A 30 -6.03 6.97 10.67
N LEU A 31 -5.42 8.04 10.13
CA LEU A 31 -5.05 8.09 8.71
C LEU A 31 -4.03 7.01 8.31
N LYS A 32 -3.03 6.73 9.16
CA LYS A 32 -2.03 5.66 8.90
C LYS A 32 -2.57 4.24 9.02
N LEU A 33 -3.75 4.04 9.60
CA LEU A 33 -4.39 2.73 9.77
C LEU A 33 -5.33 2.36 8.62
N SER A 34 -5.49 3.23 7.61
CA SER A 34 -6.35 3.03 6.44
C SER A 34 -5.62 2.87 5.09
N PRO A 35 -4.40 2.29 4.97
CA PRO A 35 -3.78 2.12 3.65
C PRO A 35 -4.44 1.01 2.80
N GLU A 36 -5.38 0.24 3.34
CA GLU A 36 -6.07 -0.84 2.61
C GLU A 36 -7.39 -0.40 1.94
N GLU A 37 -8.08 0.63 2.44
CA GLU A 37 -9.37 1.07 1.86
C GLU A 37 -9.23 2.07 0.71
N ASP A 38 -8.09 2.76 0.59
CA ASP A 38 -7.84 3.79 -0.44
C ASP A 38 -7.57 3.23 -1.87
N PHE A 39 -7.55 1.90 -2.04
CA PHE A 39 -7.21 1.28 -3.34
C PHE A 39 -8.32 0.44 -3.96
N LEU A 40 -9.51 0.38 -3.35
CA LEU A 40 -10.66 -0.24 -4.00
C LEU A 40 -11.25 0.72 -5.04
N PRO A 41 -11.44 0.30 -6.30
CA PRO A 41 -12.17 1.11 -7.25
C PRO A 41 -13.60 1.37 -6.76
N GLU A 42 -14.14 2.54 -7.09
CA GLU A 42 -15.51 2.91 -6.72
C GLU A 42 -16.51 1.86 -7.23
N GLY A 43 -17.42 1.41 -6.35
CA GLY A 43 -18.50 0.49 -6.72
C GLY A 43 -18.17 -1.00 -6.61
N VAL A 44 -17.03 -1.38 -6.04
CA VAL A 44 -16.73 -2.79 -5.73
C VAL A 44 -17.61 -3.31 -4.57
N ASP A 45 -18.36 -4.37 -4.81
CA ASP A 45 -19.05 -5.13 -3.77
C ASP A 45 -18.13 -6.19 -3.17
N ILE A 46 -17.62 -5.92 -1.96
CA ILE A 46 -16.71 -6.79 -1.23
C ILE A 46 -17.34 -8.12 -0.76
N ASN A 47 -18.67 -8.23 -0.79
CA ASN A 47 -19.37 -9.48 -0.50
C ASN A 47 -19.46 -10.39 -1.73
N ASN A 48 -19.01 -9.89 -2.88
CA ASN A 48 -18.86 -10.66 -4.10
C ASN A 48 -17.39 -10.88 -4.43
N LYS A 49 -17.13 -11.91 -5.25
CA LYS A 49 -15.78 -12.16 -5.75
C LYS A 49 -15.40 -11.08 -6.75
N PHE A 50 -14.26 -10.42 -6.54
CA PHE A 50 -13.73 -9.39 -7.42
C PHE A 50 -12.21 -9.51 -7.55
N CYS A 51 -11.67 -8.95 -8.62
CA CYS A 51 -10.24 -8.81 -8.83
C CYS A 51 -10.03 -7.55 -9.69
N TYR A 52 -9.22 -6.62 -9.21
CA TYR A 52 -8.80 -5.42 -9.91
C TYR A 52 -7.29 -5.48 -10.11
N ASP A 53 -6.87 -5.11 -11.32
CA ASP A 53 -5.51 -5.18 -11.78
C ASP A 53 -5.09 -3.82 -12.36
N SER A 54 -4.03 -3.21 -11.83
CA SER A 54 -3.69 -1.83 -12.18
C SER A 54 -3.05 -1.65 -13.56
N ASP A 55 -2.55 -2.72 -14.16
CA ASP A 55 -1.90 -2.72 -15.49
C ASP A 55 -2.68 -3.51 -16.55
N ASN A 56 -3.86 -4.00 -16.19
CA ASN A 56 -4.81 -4.73 -17.04
C ASN A 56 -4.34 -6.10 -17.56
N GLY A 57 -3.64 -6.89 -16.75
CA GLY A 57 -3.43 -8.31 -17.00
C GLY A 57 -1.97 -8.71 -16.86
N LEU A 58 -1.48 -9.58 -17.74
CA LEU A 58 -0.06 -9.95 -17.74
C LEU A 58 0.76 -8.83 -18.39
N ASN A 59 1.53 -8.07 -17.60
CA ASN A 59 2.37 -6.97 -18.03
C ASN A 59 3.74 -6.91 -17.32
N TYR A 60 4.70 -7.64 -17.87
CA TYR A 60 6.05 -7.75 -17.28
C TYR A 60 6.90 -6.46 -17.27
N PHE A 61 6.42 -5.37 -17.86
CA PHE A 61 7.19 -4.14 -18.08
C PHE A 61 6.62 -2.92 -17.34
N GLN A 62 5.46 -3.08 -16.70
CA GLN A 62 4.83 -2.06 -15.89
C GLN A 62 4.53 -2.65 -14.54
N LYS A 63 4.91 -1.97 -13.45
CA LYS A 63 4.66 -2.50 -12.11
C LYS A 63 3.17 -2.51 -11.81
N GLY A 64 2.62 -3.68 -11.58
CA GLY A 64 1.24 -3.97 -11.23
C GLY A 64 0.96 -4.04 -9.74
N ILE A 65 -0.30 -3.78 -9.42
CA ILE A 65 -0.91 -3.97 -8.11
C ILE A 65 -2.22 -4.69 -8.37
N VAL A 66 -2.41 -5.82 -7.70
CA VAL A 66 -3.67 -6.56 -7.72
C VAL A 66 -4.37 -6.47 -6.39
N VAL A 67 -5.65 -6.10 -6.43
CA VAL A 67 -6.56 -6.07 -5.29
C VAL A 67 -7.70 -7.05 -5.56
N TRP A 68 -7.96 -8.00 -4.67
CA TRP A 68 -8.98 -9.01 -4.88
C TRP A 68 -9.75 -9.37 -3.62
N GLY A 69 -10.94 -9.93 -3.80
CA GLY A 69 -11.78 -10.46 -2.74
C GLY A 69 -12.45 -11.74 -3.17
N VAL A 70 -12.72 -12.63 -2.21
CA VAL A 70 -13.36 -13.93 -2.47
C VAL A 70 -14.85 -13.95 -2.11
N GLY A 71 -15.42 -12.79 -1.73
CA GLY A 71 -16.80 -12.63 -1.29
C GLY A 71 -17.03 -12.90 0.20
N ASP A 72 -15.98 -12.83 1.02
CA ASP A 72 -16.05 -12.97 2.48
C ASP A 72 -15.98 -11.63 3.22
N GLY A 73 -16.15 -10.52 2.50
CA GLY A 73 -16.01 -9.16 3.03
C GLY A 73 -14.55 -8.75 3.28
N LYS A 74 -13.56 -9.58 2.92
CA LYS A 74 -12.14 -9.24 3.03
C LYS A 74 -11.58 -8.82 1.70
N VAL A 75 -10.59 -7.94 1.80
CA VAL A 75 -9.83 -7.41 0.67
C VAL A 75 -8.39 -7.87 0.83
N HIS A 76 -7.83 -8.38 -0.25
CA HIS A 76 -6.44 -8.79 -0.35
C HIS A 76 -5.73 -7.91 -1.36
N ARG A 77 -4.42 -7.73 -1.16
CA ARG A 77 -3.59 -6.91 -2.04
C ARG A 77 -2.23 -7.56 -2.25
N SER A 78 -1.71 -7.46 -3.47
CA SER A 78 -0.37 -7.92 -3.84
C SER A 78 0.22 -6.98 -4.90
N ILE A 79 1.54 -6.98 -5.02
CA ILE A 79 2.30 -6.13 -5.92
C ILE A 79 3.31 -7.04 -6.60
N ASP A 80 3.59 -6.79 -7.87
CA ASP A 80 4.64 -7.50 -8.59
C ASP A 80 6.00 -7.29 -7.93
N TYR A 81 6.79 -8.36 -7.92
CA TYR A 81 8.08 -8.36 -7.26
C TYR A 81 9.09 -9.26 -7.96
N CYS A 82 10.37 -8.94 -7.81
CA CYS A 82 11.47 -9.78 -8.26
C CYS A 82 11.90 -10.70 -7.10
N THR A 83 12.24 -11.96 -7.37
CA THR A 83 12.67 -12.90 -6.31
C THR A 83 13.95 -12.50 -5.58
N SER A 84 14.69 -11.56 -6.13
CA SER A 84 16.01 -11.17 -5.65
C SER A 84 16.33 -9.78 -6.18
N ASP A 85 15.72 -8.76 -5.59
CA ASP A 85 16.04 -7.35 -5.85
C ASP A 85 17.53 -7.00 -5.54
N ASP A 86 18.31 -7.92 -4.97
CA ASP A 86 19.67 -7.69 -4.43
C ASP A 86 20.75 -8.73 -4.83
N SER A 87 20.45 -9.72 -5.68
CA SER A 87 21.49 -10.70 -6.03
C SER A 87 22.40 -10.17 -7.14
N VAL A 88 23.61 -9.79 -6.74
CA VAL A 88 24.83 -9.48 -7.54
C VAL A 88 25.17 -10.53 -8.64
N TRP A 89 24.40 -11.61 -8.75
CA TRP A 89 24.64 -12.77 -9.63
C TRP A 89 23.39 -13.23 -10.41
N GLY A 90 22.60 -12.30 -10.97
CA GLY A 90 21.58 -12.64 -11.97
C GLY A 90 20.23 -13.07 -11.38
N GLY A 91 19.67 -12.21 -10.54
CA GLY A 91 18.30 -12.31 -10.06
C GLY A 91 17.29 -11.87 -11.11
N GLY A 92 16.71 -12.81 -11.86
CA GLY A 92 15.94 -12.48 -13.06
C GLY A 92 14.44 -12.76 -13.01
N THR A 93 13.92 -13.42 -11.99
CA THR A 93 12.52 -13.88 -12.04
C THR A 93 11.56 -12.83 -11.47
N LEU A 94 10.68 -12.32 -12.34
CA LEU A 94 9.51 -11.53 -11.99
C LEU A 94 8.37 -12.45 -11.59
N PHE A 95 7.73 -12.14 -10.47
CA PHE A 95 6.44 -12.68 -10.06
C PHE A 95 5.38 -11.62 -10.36
N GLU A 96 4.61 -11.89 -11.41
CA GLU A 96 3.51 -11.07 -11.90
C GLU A 96 2.21 -11.51 -11.24
N MET A 97 1.50 -10.57 -10.61
CA MET A 97 0.15 -10.73 -10.12
C MET A 97 -0.79 -10.10 -11.12
N TYR A 98 -1.84 -10.83 -11.49
CA TYR A 98 -2.80 -10.31 -12.46
C TYR A 98 -4.20 -10.87 -12.22
N CYS A 99 -5.20 -10.26 -12.85
CA CYS A 99 -6.58 -10.73 -12.83
C CYS A 99 -6.98 -11.43 -14.13
N VAL A 100 -7.67 -12.57 -14.02
CA VAL A 100 -8.42 -13.18 -15.13
C VAL A 100 -9.89 -13.24 -14.75
N GLY A 101 -10.68 -12.32 -15.30
CA GLY A 101 -12.00 -11.99 -14.76
C GLY A 101 -11.87 -11.62 -13.28
N ASN A 102 -12.76 -12.14 -12.44
CA ASN A 102 -12.73 -11.86 -11.00
C ASN A 102 -11.76 -12.75 -10.21
N SER A 103 -10.78 -13.41 -10.85
CA SER A 103 -9.87 -14.35 -10.19
C SER A 103 -8.43 -13.86 -10.20
N PHE A 104 -7.84 -13.74 -9.01
CA PHE A 104 -6.41 -13.53 -8.79
C PHE A 104 -5.58 -14.67 -9.37
N LYS A 105 -4.47 -14.33 -10.03
CA LYS A 105 -3.49 -15.23 -10.62
C LYS A 105 -2.08 -14.72 -10.34
N ILE A 106 -1.13 -15.66 -10.34
CA ILE A 106 0.30 -15.38 -10.27
C ILE A 106 0.96 -16.06 -11.46
N LYS A 107 1.90 -15.38 -12.10
CA LYS A 107 2.76 -15.95 -13.13
C LYS A 107 4.21 -15.54 -12.88
N ASP A 108 5.09 -16.51 -12.88
CA ASP A 108 6.53 -16.26 -12.88
C ASP A 108 7.06 -16.14 -14.32
N MET A 109 8.01 -15.22 -14.51
CA MET A 109 8.74 -15.05 -15.76
C MET A 109 10.20 -14.69 -15.47
N VAL A 110 11.13 -15.37 -16.15
CA VAL A 110 12.55 -14.99 -16.14
C VAL A 110 12.76 -13.82 -17.10
N CYS A 111 13.04 -12.64 -16.57
CA CYS A 111 13.54 -11.49 -17.31
C CYS A 111 14.89 -11.83 -17.93
N GLY A 112 15.09 -11.44 -19.19
CA GLY A 112 16.36 -11.64 -19.91
C GLY A 112 17.55 -11.09 -19.14
N GLU A 113 18.70 -11.76 -19.22
CA GLU A 113 19.98 -11.39 -18.57
C GLU A 113 19.90 -11.02 -17.06
N GLY A 114 18.85 -11.42 -16.34
CA GLY A 114 18.72 -11.07 -14.91
C GLY A 114 18.25 -9.64 -14.66
N SER A 115 17.51 -9.06 -15.60
CA SER A 115 17.06 -7.67 -15.61
C SER A 115 15.75 -7.41 -14.84
N CYS A 116 15.41 -8.21 -13.82
CA CYS A 116 14.24 -7.89 -13.00
C CYS A 116 14.62 -6.82 -11.98
N LYS A 117 13.93 -5.68 -11.98
CA LYS A 117 14.14 -4.62 -11.02
C LYS A 117 12.83 -4.00 -10.60
N GLU A 118 12.63 -3.85 -9.29
CA GLU A 118 11.45 -3.17 -8.73
C GLU A 118 10.11 -3.78 -9.19
N GLY A 119 10.07 -5.08 -9.47
CA GLY A 119 8.85 -5.76 -9.92
C GLY A 119 8.53 -5.52 -11.40
N VAL A 120 9.53 -5.24 -12.23
CA VAL A 120 9.41 -5.23 -13.70
C VAL A 120 10.67 -5.79 -14.36
N CYS A 121 10.55 -6.29 -15.59
CA CYS A 121 11.70 -6.58 -16.45
C CYS A 121 12.18 -5.28 -17.14
N ILE A 122 13.48 -4.98 -17.10
CA ILE A 122 14.03 -3.71 -17.63
C ILE A 122 14.69 -3.83 -19.02
N GLY A 123 14.96 -5.05 -19.52
CA GLY A 123 15.43 -5.29 -20.90
C GLY A 123 16.88 -4.94 -21.16
#